data_AF-A0A9D5HGJ4-F1
#
_entry.id   AF-A0A9D5HGJ4-F1
#
_cell.length_a   1.000
_cell.length_b   1.000
_cell.length_c   1.000
_cell.angle_alpha   90.00
_cell.angle_beta   90.00
_cell.angle_gamma   90.00
#
_symmetry.space_group_name_H-M   'P 1'
#
loop_
_entity.id
_entity.type
_entity.pdbx_description
1 polymer ?
#
loop_
_entity_poly.entity_id
_entity_poly.type
_entity_poly.pdbx_seq_one_letter_code
_entity_poly.pdbx_strand_id
1 'polypeptide(L)'
;MNLQLRRCRYTRGSFIFPSAQPFPHTSFTDEVLFLEESLPASLCYRKARVLPSKTSHSWHVYTATDLCMTVAPPAGVITVEVCMTELDRVLARRFYRRKADCDSTGHEAGKEMTESSGIDAINPRALICDFAFEPCGYSMNGLDRDRYSTIHVTPEDGYSYASFECVVRAAAAQEEITDVIRRAARVFRPGTISVSVCMQSENDGVWTAVADALKPLGLGCRSRAAEGFPGVGTVSYQTFVARRK
;
A
#
# COMPACT_ATOMS: atom_id res chain seq x y z
N MET A 1 -0.59 29.45 8.35
CA MET A 1 -0.62 29.21 6.89
C MET A 1 -2.08 29.31 6.45
N ASN A 2 -2.39 30.05 5.38
CA ASN A 2 -3.75 30.19 4.86
C ASN A 2 -4.03 29.09 3.82
N LEU A 3 -4.12 27.83 4.28
CA LEU A 3 -4.33 26.67 3.42
C LEU A 3 -5.80 26.25 3.42
N GLN A 4 -6.32 25.91 2.23
CA GLN A 4 -7.68 25.41 2.06
C GLN A 4 -7.64 23.91 1.71
N LEU A 5 -8.43 23.11 2.41
CA LEU A 5 -8.60 21.70 2.07
C LEU A 5 -9.36 21.57 0.74
N ARG A 6 -8.79 20.81 -0.21
CA ARG A 6 -9.39 20.59 -1.56
C ARG A 6 -9.84 19.15 -1.77
N ARG A 7 -9.18 18.21 -1.08
CA ARG A 7 -9.39 16.77 -1.26
C ARG A 7 -8.97 16.01 0.00
N CYS A 8 -9.77 15.01 0.34
CA CYS A 8 -9.46 13.98 1.31
C CYS A 8 -9.64 12.60 0.64
N ARG A 9 -8.71 11.69 0.87
CA ARG A 9 -8.83 10.27 0.52
C ARG A 9 -8.43 9.47 1.75
N TYR A 10 -9.31 8.58 2.17
CA TYR A 10 -9.08 7.62 3.23
C TYR A 10 -9.18 6.22 2.62
N THR A 11 -8.14 5.41 2.79
CA THR A 11 -8.09 4.03 2.31
C THR A 11 -7.57 3.11 3.40
N ARG A 12 -8.13 1.90 3.47
CA ARG A 12 -7.54 0.81 4.25
C ARG A 12 -7.95 -0.57 3.73
N GLY A 13 -7.09 -1.55 4.00
CA GLY A 13 -7.46 -2.96 3.89
C GLY A 13 -8.41 -3.40 5.00
N SER A 14 -8.87 -4.65 4.93
CA SER A 14 -9.49 -5.33 6.08
C SER A 14 -8.46 -5.52 7.19
N PHE A 15 -8.84 -5.22 8.43
CA PHE A 15 -8.02 -5.54 9.59
C PHE A 15 -7.89 -7.04 9.78
N ILE A 16 -6.72 -7.49 10.26
CA ILE A 16 -6.53 -8.87 10.74
C ILE A 16 -7.30 -9.07 12.06
N PHE A 17 -7.34 -8.05 12.92
CA PHE A 17 -8.04 -8.06 14.21
C PHE A 17 -9.04 -6.89 14.31
N PRO A 18 -10.21 -6.96 13.63
CA PRO A 18 -11.17 -5.86 13.59
C PRO A 18 -11.77 -5.53 14.96
N SER A 19 -11.98 -6.53 15.83
CA SER A 19 -12.52 -6.32 17.18
C SER A 19 -11.58 -5.58 18.13
N ALA A 20 -10.30 -5.45 17.79
CA ALA A 20 -9.31 -4.72 18.58
C ALA A 20 -9.24 -3.23 18.20
N GLN A 21 -9.95 -2.80 17.16
CA GLN A 21 -9.88 -1.42 16.69
C GLN A 21 -10.73 -0.49 17.57
N PRO A 22 -10.18 0.65 18.02
CA PRO A 22 -10.96 1.65 18.74
C PRO A 22 -11.88 2.41 17.78
N PHE A 23 -12.91 3.08 18.32
CA PHE A 23 -13.66 4.08 17.55
C PHE A 23 -12.70 5.17 17.02
N PRO A 24 -12.83 5.65 15.77
CA PRO A 24 -13.90 5.34 14.80
C PRO A 24 -13.63 4.12 13.91
N HIS A 25 -12.56 3.37 14.13
CA HIS A 25 -12.12 2.25 13.28
C HIS A 25 -12.81 0.90 13.56
N THR A 26 -13.88 0.90 14.36
CA THR A 26 -14.69 -0.29 14.70
C THR A 26 -15.42 -0.87 13.51
N SER A 27 -15.83 -0.03 12.55
CA SER A 27 -16.44 -0.45 11.30
C SER A 27 -16.22 0.59 10.20
N PHE A 28 -16.32 0.21 8.93
CA PHE A 28 -16.21 1.20 7.85
C PHE A 28 -17.36 2.22 7.86
N THR A 29 -18.52 1.85 8.39
CA THR A 29 -19.62 2.77 8.57
C THR A 29 -19.28 3.86 9.58
N ASP A 30 -18.69 3.50 10.72
CA ASP A 30 -18.28 4.46 11.75
C ASP A 30 -17.18 5.41 11.23
N GLU A 31 -16.21 4.87 10.47
CA GLU A 31 -15.15 5.67 9.84
C GLU A 31 -15.72 6.69 8.85
N VAL A 32 -16.70 6.29 8.03
CA VAL A 32 -17.37 7.18 7.08
C VAL A 32 -18.16 8.25 7.83
N LEU A 33 -18.93 7.90 8.85
CA LEU A 33 -19.68 8.87 9.66
C LEU A 33 -18.74 9.91 10.30
N PHE A 34 -17.65 9.45 10.90
CA PHE A 34 -16.64 10.32 11.48
C PHE A 34 -16.04 11.29 10.45
N LEU A 35 -15.71 10.80 9.25
CA LEU A 35 -15.16 11.62 8.17
C LEU A 35 -16.19 12.62 7.62
N GLU A 36 -17.45 12.22 7.48
CA GLU A 36 -18.54 13.08 7.01
C GLU A 36 -18.78 14.25 7.97
N GLU A 37 -18.70 14.00 9.28
CA GLU A 37 -18.85 15.01 10.34
C GLU A 37 -17.61 15.91 10.47
N SER A 38 -16.41 15.37 10.27
CA SER A 38 -15.14 16.08 10.47
C SER A 38 -14.73 16.96 9.29
N LEU A 39 -15.15 16.63 8.07
CA LEU A 39 -14.71 17.32 6.85
C LEU A 39 -15.59 18.52 6.52
N PRO A 40 -14.99 19.63 6.03
CA PRO A 40 -15.73 20.84 5.70
C PRO A 40 -16.75 20.59 4.57
N ALA A 41 -17.87 21.31 4.63
CA ALA A 41 -18.94 21.22 3.64
C ALA A 41 -18.51 21.58 2.20
N SER A 42 -17.39 22.30 2.05
CA SER A 42 -16.80 22.62 0.73
C SER A 42 -16.34 21.39 -0.05
N LEU A 43 -16.02 20.28 0.65
CA LEU A 43 -15.73 19.00 0.03
C LEU A 43 -17.03 18.22 -0.17
N CYS A 44 -17.91 18.71 -1.04
CA CYS A 44 -19.26 18.17 -1.22
C CYS A 44 -19.32 16.93 -2.12
N TYR A 45 -18.28 16.63 -2.90
CA TYR A 45 -18.23 15.44 -3.74
C TYR A 45 -17.65 14.28 -2.94
N ARG A 46 -18.54 13.60 -2.21
CA ARG A 46 -18.18 12.52 -1.28
C ARG A 46 -18.63 11.16 -1.81
N LYS A 47 -17.79 10.14 -1.63
CA LYS A 47 -18.11 8.76 -2.00
C LYS A 47 -17.34 7.77 -1.13
N ALA A 48 -18.07 6.85 -0.53
CA ALA A 48 -17.56 5.69 0.21
C ALA A 48 -17.91 4.40 -0.52
N ARG A 49 -16.94 3.51 -0.74
CA ARG A 49 -17.15 2.18 -1.31
C ARG A 49 -16.18 1.15 -0.72
N VAL A 50 -16.66 -0.09 -0.62
CA VAL A 50 -15.84 -1.25 -0.32
C VAL A 50 -15.65 -2.02 -1.63
N LEU A 51 -14.42 -2.16 -2.08
CA LEU A 51 -14.06 -2.97 -3.24
C LEU A 51 -13.87 -4.41 -2.73
N PRO A 52 -14.78 -5.33 -3.06
CA PRO A 52 -14.75 -6.68 -2.51
C PRO A 52 -13.68 -7.52 -3.19
N SER A 53 -13.37 -8.65 -2.58
CA SER A 53 -12.53 -9.68 -3.17
C SER A 53 -13.13 -11.06 -2.95
N LYS A 54 -12.59 -12.06 -3.66
CA LYS A 54 -12.91 -13.48 -3.40
C LYS A 54 -12.07 -14.09 -2.26
N THR A 55 -11.15 -13.32 -1.68
CA THR A 55 -10.43 -13.68 -0.46
C THR A 55 -11.09 -13.03 0.75
N SER A 56 -10.55 -13.23 1.95
CA SER A 56 -11.04 -12.59 3.18
C SER A 56 -10.76 -11.07 3.25
N HIS A 57 -10.03 -10.50 2.29
CA HIS A 57 -9.61 -9.10 2.32
C HIS A 57 -10.46 -8.24 1.39
N SER A 58 -10.82 -7.02 1.80
CA SER A 58 -11.48 -6.03 0.97
C SER A 58 -10.76 -4.68 1.08
N TRP A 59 -10.98 -3.80 0.11
CA TRP A 59 -10.38 -2.47 0.09
C TRP A 59 -11.44 -1.41 0.34
N HIS A 60 -11.29 -0.67 1.44
CA HIS A 60 -12.25 0.33 1.88
C HIS A 60 -11.75 1.69 1.44
N VAL A 61 -12.60 2.45 0.74
CA VAL A 61 -12.21 3.72 0.12
C VAL A 61 -13.26 4.76 0.41
N TYR A 62 -12.85 5.86 1.03
CA TYR A 62 -13.61 7.09 1.16
C TYR A 62 -12.88 8.23 0.47
N THR A 63 -13.63 9.06 -0.25
CA THR A 63 -13.11 10.25 -0.90
C THR A 63 -14.05 11.42 -0.67
N ALA A 64 -13.49 12.61 -0.53
CA ALA A 64 -14.22 13.86 -0.45
C ALA A 64 -13.44 14.95 -1.19
N THR A 65 -14.04 15.58 -2.20
CA THR A 65 -13.38 16.60 -3.04
C THR A 65 -14.24 17.84 -3.19
N ASP A 66 -13.59 18.97 -3.49
CA ASP A 66 -14.26 20.19 -3.92
C ASP A 66 -14.54 20.19 -5.44
N LEU A 67 -15.31 21.17 -5.91
CA LEU A 67 -15.66 21.31 -7.33
C LEU A 67 -14.42 21.50 -8.23
N CYS A 68 -13.37 22.16 -7.75
CA CYS A 68 -12.20 22.41 -8.58
C CYS A 68 -11.45 21.09 -8.88
N MET A 69 -11.30 20.22 -7.89
CA MET A 69 -10.64 18.92 -8.07
C MET A 69 -11.45 17.95 -8.93
N THR A 70 -12.77 18.10 -9.02
CA THR A 70 -13.60 17.29 -9.94
C THR A 70 -13.50 17.78 -11.38
N VAL A 71 -13.42 19.09 -11.60
CA VAL A 71 -13.34 19.70 -12.95
C VAL A 71 -11.92 19.62 -13.53
N ALA A 72 -10.89 19.79 -12.70
CA ALA A 72 -9.49 19.79 -13.12
C ALA A 72 -8.64 18.97 -12.13
N PRO A 73 -8.72 17.62 -12.15
CA PRO A 73 -7.94 16.81 -11.24
C PRO A 73 -6.44 16.91 -11.58
N PRO A 74 -5.54 16.88 -10.59
CA PRO A 74 -4.10 16.92 -10.84
C PRO A 74 -3.68 15.73 -11.71
N ALA A 75 -3.08 16.01 -12.86
CA ALA A 75 -2.66 14.97 -13.78
C ALA A 75 -1.39 14.26 -13.33
N GLY A 76 -1.31 12.96 -13.65
CA GLY A 76 -0.03 12.27 -13.78
C GLY A 76 0.54 11.56 -12.55
N VAL A 77 -0.19 11.51 -11.44
CA VAL A 77 0.20 10.77 -10.22
C VAL A 77 -0.61 9.48 -10.12
N ILE A 78 0.09 8.37 -9.97
CA ILE A 78 -0.49 7.05 -9.70
C ILE A 78 -0.01 6.62 -8.33
N THR A 79 -0.93 6.25 -7.43
CA THR A 79 -0.58 5.65 -6.15
C THR A 79 -0.75 4.14 -6.25
N VAL A 80 0.28 3.39 -5.89
CA VAL A 80 0.27 1.92 -5.81
C VAL A 80 0.40 1.55 -4.35
N GLU A 81 -0.56 0.79 -3.84
CA GLU A 81 -0.60 0.30 -2.45
C GLU A 81 -0.63 -1.23 -2.48
N VAL A 82 0.35 -1.87 -1.86
CA VAL A 82 0.53 -3.32 -1.87
C VAL A 82 0.47 -3.82 -0.43
N CYS A 83 -0.43 -4.76 -0.17
CA CYS A 83 -0.55 -5.41 1.13
C CYS A 83 -0.23 -6.90 0.98
N MET A 84 0.69 -7.40 1.81
CA MET A 84 1.23 -8.75 1.75
C MET A 84 1.03 -9.44 3.10
N THR A 85 0.47 -10.63 3.08
CA THR A 85 0.27 -11.48 4.26
C THR A 85 0.83 -12.87 4.01
N GLU A 86 0.99 -13.65 5.08
CA GLU A 86 1.59 -14.99 5.01
C GLU A 86 3.01 -14.91 4.42
N LEU A 87 3.83 -14.00 4.95
CA LEU A 87 5.20 -13.78 4.49
C LEU A 87 6.05 -15.06 4.64
N ASP A 88 7.03 -15.24 3.77
CA ASP A 88 7.97 -16.36 3.90
C ASP A 88 8.72 -16.27 5.23
N ARG A 89 8.62 -17.32 6.05
CA ARG A 89 9.17 -17.34 7.41
C ARG A 89 10.68 -17.12 7.48
N VAL A 90 11.43 -17.54 6.46
CA VAL A 90 12.89 -17.37 6.43
C VAL A 90 13.23 -15.92 6.08
N LEU A 91 12.49 -15.31 5.16
CA LEU A 91 12.70 -13.91 4.78
C LEU A 91 12.20 -12.94 5.87
N ALA A 92 11.04 -13.21 6.47
CA ALA A 92 10.48 -12.40 7.55
C ALA A 92 11.41 -12.34 8.78
N ARG A 93 12.17 -13.41 9.05
CA ARG A 93 13.17 -13.45 10.14
C ARG A 93 14.26 -12.39 10.04
N ARG A 94 14.50 -11.82 8.86
CA ARG A 94 15.47 -10.72 8.67
C ARG A 94 15.05 -9.43 9.37
N PHE A 95 13.77 -9.30 9.70
CA PHE A 95 13.21 -8.12 10.37
C PHE A 95 13.06 -8.30 11.89
N TYR A 96 13.79 -9.26 12.46
CA TYR A 96 13.96 -9.40 13.91
C TYR A 96 15.31 -8.84 14.33
N ARG A 97 15.35 -8.18 15.50
CA ARG A 97 16.61 -7.76 16.12
C ARG A 97 17.36 -9.00 16.55
N ARG A 98 18.64 -9.10 16.18
CA ARG A 98 19.50 -10.21 16.62
C ARG A 98 20.05 -9.87 17.99
N LYS A 99 20.40 -10.90 18.78
CA LYS A 99 21.04 -10.68 20.09
C LYS A 99 22.35 -9.89 20.01
N ALA A 100 23.06 -9.99 18.89
CA ALA A 100 24.29 -9.22 18.64
C ALA A 100 24.03 -7.74 18.33
N ASP A 101 22.77 -7.34 18.09
CA ASP A 101 22.36 -5.97 17.80
C ASP A 101 22.03 -5.19 19.09
N CYS A 102 22.37 -5.72 20.28
CA CYS A 102 22.02 -5.13 21.57
C CYS A 102 22.56 -3.71 21.76
N ASP A 103 23.68 -3.40 21.12
CA ASP A 103 24.34 -2.09 21.18
C ASP A 103 24.05 -1.22 19.94
N SER A 104 23.42 -1.77 18.90
CA SER A 104 23.13 -1.02 17.67
C SER A 104 21.86 -0.22 17.81
N THR A 105 21.88 1.00 17.29
CA THR A 105 20.69 1.85 17.22
C THR A 105 19.67 1.28 16.24
N GLY A 106 18.40 1.68 16.36
CA GLY A 106 17.35 1.29 15.40
C GLY A 106 17.68 1.71 13.97
N HIS A 107 18.43 2.80 13.78
CA HIS A 107 18.88 3.24 12.46
C HIS A 107 19.97 2.34 11.87
N GLU A 108 20.98 1.95 12.64
CA GLU A 108 22.06 1.08 12.15
C GLU A 108 21.53 -0.30 11.75
N ALA A 109 20.66 -0.87 12.60
CA ALA A 109 20.01 -2.13 12.26
C ALA A 109 18.98 -1.99 11.14
N GLY A 110 18.27 -0.85 11.08
CA GLY A 110 17.37 -0.53 9.96
C GLY A 110 18.12 -0.60 8.63
N LYS A 111 19.28 0.06 8.55
CA LYS A 111 20.15 0.04 7.38
C LYS A 111 20.59 -1.37 7.00
N GLU A 112 20.99 -2.19 7.96
CA GLU A 112 21.35 -3.60 7.68
C GLU A 112 20.13 -4.41 7.19
N MET A 113 18.95 -4.21 7.77
CA MET A 113 17.71 -4.85 7.31
C MET A 113 17.39 -4.44 5.87
N THR A 114 17.56 -3.18 5.50
CA THR A 114 17.40 -2.67 4.12
C THR A 114 18.31 -3.41 3.15
N GLU A 115 19.61 -3.42 3.42
CA GLU A 115 20.65 -4.01 2.56
C GLU A 115 20.49 -5.53 2.43
N SER A 116 20.30 -6.22 3.57
CA SER A 116 20.22 -7.68 3.58
C SER A 116 18.91 -8.24 3.02
N SER A 117 17.81 -7.48 3.09
CA SER A 117 16.52 -7.88 2.52
C SER A 117 16.39 -7.58 1.03
N GLY A 118 17.23 -6.68 0.49
CA GLY A 118 17.15 -6.20 -0.89
C GLY A 118 16.07 -5.13 -1.11
N ILE A 119 15.67 -4.40 -0.05
CA ILE A 119 14.72 -3.29 -0.16
C ILE A 119 15.33 -2.12 -0.94
N ASP A 120 16.62 -1.86 -0.77
CA ASP A 120 17.40 -0.88 -1.55
C ASP A 120 17.33 -1.14 -3.06
N ALA A 121 17.24 -2.40 -3.47
CA ALA A 121 17.12 -2.78 -4.87
C ALA A 121 15.73 -2.52 -5.48
N ILE A 122 14.68 -2.21 -4.68
CA ILE A 122 13.35 -1.87 -5.21
C ILE A 122 13.42 -0.58 -6.03
N ASN A 123 14.06 0.46 -5.48
CA ASN A 123 14.42 1.67 -6.21
C ASN A 123 15.86 2.09 -5.85
N PRO A 124 16.87 1.70 -6.65
CA PRO A 124 18.28 2.01 -6.36
C PRO A 124 18.63 3.50 -6.33
N ARG A 125 17.73 4.38 -6.79
CA ARG A 125 17.93 5.84 -6.76
C ARG A 125 17.33 6.49 -5.52
N ALA A 126 16.55 5.75 -4.73
CA ALA A 126 15.86 6.31 -3.58
C ALA A 126 16.85 6.62 -2.45
N LEU A 127 16.70 7.80 -1.86
CA LEU A 127 17.24 8.08 -0.54
C LEU A 127 16.34 7.38 0.48
N ILE A 128 16.90 6.40 1.19
CA ILE A 128 16.18 5.59 2.17
C ILE A 128 16.44 6.12 3.58
N CYS A 129 15.36 6.28 4.34
CA CYS A 129 15.36 6.51 5.78
C CYS A 129 14.68 5.32 6.43
N ASP A 130 15.46 4.43 7.02
CA ASP A 130 15.04 3.15 7.59
C ASP A 130 15.16 3.12 9.12
N PHE A 131 14.38 2.23 9.72
CA PHE A 131 14.34 2.04 11.17
C PHE A 131 13.92 0.62 11.52
N ALA A 132 14.71 -0.04 12.36
CA ALA A 132 14.39 -1.32 12.98
C ALA A 132 13.79 -1.12 14.38
N PHE A 133 12.67 -1.80 14.65
CA PHE A 133 11.98 -1.78 15.94
C PHE A 133 12.41 -2.96 16.82
N GLU A 134 12.08 -2.86 18.12
CA GLU A 134 12.41 -3.86 19.14
C GLU A 134 11.13 -4.56 19.65
N PRO A 135 11.11 -5.89 19.77
CA PRO A 135 12.16 -6.86 19.43
C PRO A 135 12.26 -7.18 17.93
N CYS A 136 11.30 -6.72 17.15
CA CYS A 136 11.23 -6.93 15.72
C CYS A 136 10.36 -5.85 15.08
N GLY A 137 10.34 -5.86 13.76
CA GLY A 137 9.60 -4.90 12.96
C GLY A 137 10.55 -3.94 12.27
N TYR A 138 10.08 -3.40 11.15
CA TYR A 138 10.87 -2.52 10.31
C TYR A 138 9.96 -1.52 9.61
N SER A 139 10.46 -0.30 9.44
CA SER A 139 9.83 0.68 8.57
C SER A 139 10.87 1.48 7.82
N MET A 140 10.53 1.92 6.62
CA MET A 140 11.33 2.87 5.87
C MET A 140 10.47 3.82 5.05
N ASN A 141 11.01 5.00 4.82
CA ASN A 141 10.57 5.93 3.79
C ASN A 141 11.65 6.03 2.71
N GLY A 142 11.24 6.11 1.45
CA GLY A 142 12.11 6.31 0.30
C GLY A 142 11.71 7.56 -0.48
N LEU A 143 12.71 8.35 -0.87
CA LEU A 143 12.51 9.54 -1.72
C LEU A 143 13.37 9.44 -2.98
N ASP A 144 12.74 9.55 -4.15
CA ASP A 144 13.41 9.69 -5.44
C ASP A 144 12.83 10.90 -6.16
N ARG A 145 13.46 12.07 -5.95
CA ARG A 145 12.98 13.38 -6.42
C ARG A 145 11.56 13.68 -5.88
N ASP A 146 10.56 13.69 -6.75
CA ASP A 146 9.17 13.95 -6.43
C ASP A 146 8.35 12.66 -6.22
N ARG A 147 9.03 11.50 -6.18
CA ARG A 147 8.43 10.20 -5.90
C ARG A 147 8.70 9.80 -4.47
N TYR A 148 7.69 9.23 -3.84
CA TYR A 148 7.74 8.71 -2.49
C TYR A 148 7.43 7.22 -2.49
N SER A 149 8.04 6.50 -1.56
CA SER A 149 7.66 5.14 -1.20
C SER A 149 7.78 4.89 0.30
N THR A 150 7.02 3.94 0.83
CA THR A 150 7.18 3.48 2.21
C THR A 150 6.96 1.98 2.31
N ILE A 151 7.63 1.36 3.28
CA ILE A 151 7.44 -0.03 3.67
C ILE A 151 7.25 -0.10 5.18
N HIS A 152 6.31 -0.93 5.62
CA HIS A 152 6.13 -1.31 7.02
C HIS A 152 6.04 -2.82 7.12
N VAL A 153 6.76 -3.44 8.06
CA VAL A 153 6.86 -4.89 8.23
C VAL A 153 6.57 -5.29 9.67
N THR A 154 5.64 -6.22 9.81
CA THR A 154 5.29 -6.97 11.02
C THR A 154 5.66 -8.44 10.76
N PRO A 155 6.86 -8.90 11.17
CA PRO A 155 7.40 -10.19 10.74
C PRO A 155 6.85 -11.42 11.49
N GLU A 156 6.02 -11.22 12.51
CA GLU A 156 5.55 -12.25 13.43
C GLU A 156 4.78 -13.40 12.75
N ASP A 157 5.11 -14.65 13.10
CA ASP A 157 4.49 -15.83 12.52
C ASP A 157 3.00 -15.94 12.91
N GLY A 158 2.16 -16.37 11.97
CA GLY A 158 0.70 -16.47 12.13
C GLY A 158 -0.08 -15.20 11.80
N TYR A 159 0.54 -14.03 11.87
CA TYR A 159 -0.08 -12.74 11.53
C TYR A 159 0.89 -11.80 10.79
N SER A 160 1.85 -12.38 10.05
CA SER A 160 2.86 -11.64 9.34
C SER A 160 2.26 -10.75 8.26
N TYR A 161 2.74 -9.52 8.21
CA TYR A 161 2.24 -8.48 7.33
C TYR A 161 3.38 -7.60 6.81
N ALA A 162 3.35 -7.26 5.53
CA ALA A 162 4.17 -6.20 4.97
C ALA A 162 3.33 -5.33 4.04
N SER A 163 3.53 -4.02 4.13
CA SER A 163 2.97 -3.05 3.19
C SER A 163 4.08 -2.44 2.33
N PHE A 164 3.74 -2.11 1.09
CA PHE A 164 4.57 -1.27 0.24
C PHE A 164 3.65 -0.26 -0.45
N GLU A 165 3.93 1.02 -0.31
CA GLU A 165 3.25 2.09 -1.03
C GLU A 165 4.28 2.85 -1.87
N CYS A 166 3.90 3.25 -3.08
CA CYS A 166 4.70 4.17 -3.87
C CYS A 166 3.87 5.05 -4.81
N VAL A 167 4.51 6.14 -5.24
CA VAL A 167 4.00 7.04 -6.28
C VAL A 167 4.75 6.80 -7.59
N VAL A 168 4.00 6.53 -8.66
CA VAL A 168 4.48 6.32 -10.03
C VAL A 168 3.96 7.43 -10.95
N ARG A 169 4.74 7.80 -11.97
CA ARG A 169 4.31 8.76 -13.00
C ARG A 169 3.57 8.08 -14.14
N ALA A 170 2.49 8.69 -14.61
CA ALA A 170 1.65 8.14 -15.67
C ALA A 170 2.40 7.79 -16.98
N ALA A 171 3.40 8.58 -17.37
CA ALA A 171 4.12 8.42 -18.64
C ALA A 171 4.88 7.09 -18.81
N ALA A 172 5.22 6.42 -17.70
CA ALA A 172 5.92 5.12 -17.68
C ALA A 172 5.20 4.08 -16.80
N ALA A 173 3.90 4.30 -16.57
CA ALA A 173 3.14 3.62 -15.52
C ALA A 173 3.23 2.10 -15.61
N GLN A 174 3.07 1.51 -16.80
CA GLN A 174 2.88 0.07 -16.90
C GLN A 174 4.16 -0.72 -16.54
N GLU A 175 5.29 -0.35 -17.13
CA GLU A 175 6.58 -1.00 -16.87
C GLU A 175 7.04 -0.74 -15.43
N GLU A 176 6.92 0.51 -14.97
CA GLU A 176 7.35 0.90 -13.63
C GLU A 176 6.50 0.21 -12.55
N ILE A 177 5.17 0.19 -12.68
CA ILE A 177 4.25 -0.54 -11.77
C ILE A 177 4.62 -2.03 -11.74
N THR A 178 4.86 -2.62 -12.92
CA THR A 178 5.22 -4.04 -13.02
C THR A 178 6.53 -4.33 -12.27
N ASP A 179 7.54 -3.49 -12.45
CA ASP A 179 8.86 -3.70 -11.88
C ASP A 179 8.84 -3.49 -10.35
N VAL A 180 8.26 -2.39 -9.85
CA VAL A 180 8.23 -2.10 -8.41
C VAL A 180 7.40 -3.13 -7.63
N ILE A 181 6.24 -3.56 -8.16
CA ILE A 181 5.42 -4.60 -7.53
C ILE A 181 6.17 -5.92 -7.50
N ARG A 182 6.81 -6.31 -8.61
CA ARG A 182 7.59 -7.55 -8.67
C ARG A 182 8.74 -7.55 -7.68
N ARG A 183 9.49 -6.43 -7.58
CA ARG A 183 10.62 -6.30 -6.66
C ARG A 183 10.14 -6.32 -5.21
N ALA A 184 9.12 -5.54 -4.85
CA ALA A 184 8.55 -5.55 -3.51
C ALA A 184 8.05 -6.94 -3.10
N ALA A 185 7.31 -7.63 -3.97
CA ALA A 185 6.83 -8.99 -3.69
C ALA A 185 7.97 -10.03 -3.54
N ARG A 186 9.12 -9.83 -4.21
CA ARG A 186 10.29 -10.71 -4.06
C ARG A 186 10.97 -10.58 -2.70
N VAL A 187 10.95 -9.40 -2.08
CA VAL A 187 11.53 -9.19 -0.74
C VAL A 187 10.86 -10.09 0.30
N PHE A 188 9.54 -10.27 0.20
CA PHE A 188 8.76 -10.94 1.25
C PHE A 188 8.20 -12.31 0.85
N ARG A 189 8.09 -12.60 -0.45
CA ARG A 189 7.51 -13.84 -1.02
C ARG A 189 6.20 -14.27 -0.32
N PRO A 190 5.17 -13.42 -0.32
CA PRO A 190 3.95 -13.68 0.44
C PRO A 190 3.12 -14.84 -0.10
N GLY A 191 2.36 -15.49 0.76
CA GLY A 191 1.30 -16.43 0.39
C GLY A 191 0.08 -15.73 -0.21
N THR A 192 -0.25 -14.54 0.29
CA THR A 192 -1.35 -13.70 -0.22
C THR A 192 -0.89 -12.27 -0.42
N ILE A 193 -1.26 -11.67 -1.57
CA ILE A 193 -0.96 -10.28 -1.89
C ILE A 193 -2.21 -9.60 -2.43
N SER A 194 -2.39 -8.34 -2.06
CA SER A 194 -3.39 -7.46 -2.65
C SER A 194 -2.74 -6.16 -3.11
N VAL A 195 -3.24 -5.63 -4.22
CA VAL A 195 -2.71 -4.45 -4.88
C VAL A 195 -3.85 -3.50 -5.18
N SER A 196 -3.79 -2.30 -4.61
CA SER A 196 -4.64 -1.17 -4.97
C SER A 196 -3.86 -0.22 -5.87
N VAL A 197 -4.46 0.23 -6.97
CA VAL A 197 -3.88 1.26 -7.83
C VAL A 197 -4.90 2.38 -8.02
N CYS A 198 -4.53 3.60 -7.62
CA CYS A 198 -5.34 4.79 -7.77
C CYS A 198 -4.77 5.67 -8.89
N MET A 199 -5.58 5.99 -9.90
CA MET A 199 -5.18 6.85 -11.02
C MET A 199 -6.37 7.59 -11.65
N GLN A 200 -6.11 8.72 -12.30
CA GLN A 200 -7.16 9.61 -12.81
C GLN A 200 -8.05 8.99 -13.89
N SER A 201 -7.49 8.17 -14.77
CA SER A 201 -8.20 7.49 -15.87
C SER A 201 -8.05 5.98 -15.74
N GLU A 202 -9.14 5.24 -15.90
CA GLU A 202 -9.08 3.79 -15.98
C GLU A 202 -8.21 3.37 -17.18
N ASN A 203 -7.29 2.43 -16.93
CA ASN A 203 -6.41 1.88 -17.95
C ASN A 203 -6.37 0.37 -17.76
N ASP A 204 -7.02 -0.36 -18.68
CA ASP A 204 -7.09 -1.82 -18.62
C ASP A 204 -5.71 -2.49 -18.62
N GLY A 205 -4.69 -1.83 -19.19
CA GLY A 205 -3.31 -2.28 -19.16
C GLY A 205 -2.75 -2.44 -17.75
N VAL A 206 -3.29 -1.75 -16.75
CA VAL A 206 -2.84 -1.80 -15.36
C VAL A 206 -3.22 -3.14 -14.71
N TRP A 207 -4.42 -3.66 -14.99
CA TRP A 207 -4.82 -4.98 -14.50
C TRP A 207 -3.83 -6.05 -14.98
N THR A 208 -3.52 -5.99 -16.27
CA THR A 208 -2.59 -6.90 -16.94
C THR A 208 -1.17 -6.74 -16.39
N ALA A 209 -0.70 -5.51 -16.23
CA ALA A 209 0.63 -5.20 -15.68
C ALA A 209 0.87 -5.78 -14.29
N VAL A 210 -0.07 -5.55 -13.36
CA VAL A 210 0.02 -6.11 -12.00
C VAL A 210 0.00 -7.64 -12.04
N ALA A 211 -0.86 -8.23 -12.88
CA ALA A 211 -0.92 -9.68 -13.02
C ALA A 211 0.39 -10.26 -13.60
N ASP A 212 0.98 -9.62 -14.60
CA ASP A 212 2.25 -10.01 -15.22
C ASP A 212 3.45 -9.79 -14.30
N ALA A 213 3.37 -8.84 -13.37
CA ALA A 213 4.37 -8.64 -12.33
C ALA A 213 4.45 -9.85 -11.39
N LEU A 214 3.28 -10.38 -11.00
CA LEU A 214 3.12 -11.37 -9.94
C LEU A 214 3.09 -12.82 -10.43
N LYS A 215 2.67 -13.06 -11.68
CA LYS A 215 2.61 -14.39 -12.30
C LYS A 215 3.95 -15.16 -12.25
N PRO A 216 5.12 -14.56 -12.55
CA PRO A 216 6.42 -15.25 -12.44
C PRO A 216 6.79 -15.64 -11.00
N LEU A 217 6.15 -15.03 -9.99
CA LEU A 217 6.35 -15.36 -8.58
C LEU A 217 5.41 -16.48 -8.10
N GLY A 218 4.61 -17.07 -9.00
CA GLY A 218 3.65 -18.13 -8.67
C GLY A 218 2.35 -17.61 -8.05
N LEU A 219 2.11 -16.30 -8.07
CA LEU A 219 0.91 -15.66 -7.52
C LEU A 219 -0.17 -15.54 -8.59
N GLY A 220 -1.28 -16.24 -8.38
CA GLY A 220 -2.42 -16.25 -9.31
C GLY A 220 -3.50 -15.26 -8.90
N CYS A 221 -4.00 -14.46 -9.86
CA CYS A 221 -5.10 -13.52 -9.64
C CYS A 221 -6.38 -14.27 -9.22
N ARG A 222 -7.04 -13.81 -8.16
CA ARG A 222 -8.28 -14.38 -7.63
C ARG A 222 -9.48 -13.49 -7.83
N SER A 223 -9.29 -12.18 -7.72
CA SER A 223 -10.37 -11.22 -7.91
C SER A 223 -9.83 -9.86 -8.31
N ARG A 224 -10.71 -9.06 -8.90
CA ARG A 224 -10.48 -7.72 -9.40
C ARG A 224 -11.76 -6.92 -9.15
N ALA A 225 -11.63 -5.69 -8.66
CA ALA A 225 -12.74 -4.76 -8.48
C ALA A 225 -12.24 -3.34 -8.75
N ALA A 226 -13.02 -2.54 -9.45
CA ALA A 226 -12.68 -1.16 -9.77
C ALA A 226 -13.86 -0.26 -9.42
N GLU A 227 -13.57 0.98 -9.05
CA GLU A 227 -14.60 1.97 -8.79
C GLU A 227 -14.08 3.38 -9.08
N GLY A 228 -14.91 4.20 -9.71
CA GLY A 228 -14.61 5.60 -9.99
C GLY A 228 -14.98 6.52 -8.82
N PHE A 229 -14.08 7.43 -8.44
CA PHE A 229 -14.26 8.38 -7.36
C PHE A 229 -14.11 9.83 -7.85
N PRO A 230 -15.07 10.72 -7.57
CA PRO A 230 -15.03 12.12 -8.01
C PRO A 230 -13.76 12.85 -7.56
N GLY A 231 -13.05 13.47 -8.52
CA GLY A 231 -11.83 14.26 -8.26
C GLY A 231 -10.61 13.46 -7.76
N VAL A 232 -10.72 12.13 -7.73
CA VAL A 232 -9.64 11.20 -7.37
C VAL A 232 -9.27 10.33 -8.58
N GLY A 233 -10.26 9.87 -9.34
CA GLY A 233 -10.07 8.93 -10.45
C GLY A 233 -10.58 7.53 -10.10
N THR A 234 -10.07 6.53 -10.80
CA THR A 234 -10.41 5.12 -10.57
C THR A 234 -9.46 4.52 -9.54
N VAL A 235 -10.03 3.86 -8.53
CA VAL A 235 -9.30 2.95 -7.64
C VAL A 235 -9.56 1.53 -8.11
N SER A 236 -8.49 0.83 -8.40
CA SER A 236 -8.45 -0.55 -8.84
C SER A 236 -7.95 -1.41 -7.68
N TYR A 237 -8.51 -2.60 -7.48
CA TYR A 237 -8.09 -3.51 -6.41
C TYR A 237 -8.02 -4.95 -6.92
N GLN A 238 -6.88 -5.60 -6.73
CA GLN A 238 -6.63 -6.98 -7.14
C GLN A 238 -6.12 -7.80 -5.96
N THR A 239 -6.51 -9.07 -5.93
CA THR A 239 -6.00 -10.04 -4.94
C THR A 239 -5.38 -11.23 -5.63
N PHE A 240 -4.24 -11.69 -5.15
CA PHE A 240 -3.52 -12.85 -5.66
C PHE A 240 -3.14 -13.77 -4.50
N VAL A 241 -3.09 -15.07 -4.80
CA VAL A 241 -2.70 -16.10 -3.84
C VAL A 241 -1.67 -17.00 -4.49
N ALA A 242 -0.68 -17.42 -3.72
CA ALA A 242 0.34 -18.35 -4.16
C ALA A 242 -0.32 -19.67 -4.59
N ARG A 243 0.13 -20.23 -5.71
CA ARG A 243 -0.26 -21.60 -6.06
C ARG A 243 0.31 -22.53 -4.99
N ARG A 244 -0.56 -23.26 -4.28
CA ARG A 244 -0.14 -24.30 -3.34
C ARG A 244 0.82 -25.24 -4.09
N LYS A 245 1.99 -25.48 -3.50
CA LYS A 245 2.88 -26.57 -3.92
C LYS A 245 2.28 -27.90 -3.51
#